data_AF-A0A7C4ZD08-F1
#
_entry.id   AF-A0A7C4ZD08-F1
#
_cell.length_a   1.000
_cell.length_b   1.000
_cell.length_c   1.000
_cell.angle_alpha   90.00
_cell.angle_beta   90.00
_cell.angle_gamma   90.00
#
_symmetry.space_group_name_H-M   'P 1'
#
loop_
_entity.id
_entity.type
_entity.pdbx_description
1 polymer ?
#
loop_
_entity_poly.entity_id
_entity_poly.type
_entity_poly.pdbx_seq_one_letter_code
_entity_poly.pdbx_strand_id
1 'polypeptide(L)'
;MTLAQAILSHKAGRPVQPGELVVVEVDHAMTIDSIVPTVIDRLEELGAEPRHPERVSLVYDHVAPAANVNVAEAQRRGRAWARRTGVNF
;
A
#
# COMPACT_ATOMS: atom_id res chain seq x y z
N MET A 1 22.63 -14.99 -12.17
CA MET A 1 21.33 -14.40 -11.75
C MET A 1 21.61 -13.46 -10.59
N THR A 2 21.13 -12.21 -10.63
CA THR A 2 21.23 -11.29 -9.50
C THR A 2 20.21 -11.63 -8.40
N LEU A 3 20.36 -11.05 -7.20
CA LEU A 3 19.38 -11.25 -6.13
C LEU A 3 17.97 -10.76 -6.52
N ALA A 4 17.88 -9.60 -7.18
CA ALA A 4 16.60 -9.07 -7.65
C ALA A 4 15.92 -10.03 -8.64
N GLN A 5 16.68 -10.59 -9.59
CA GLN A 5 16.15 -11.60 -10.50
C GLN A 5 15.71 -12.87 -9.75
N ALA A 6 16.44 -13.30 -8.72
CA ALA A 6 16.09 -14.47 -7.93
C ALA A 6 14.76 -14.27 -7.17
N ILE A 7 14.57 -13.11 -6.53
CA ILE A 7 13.33 -12.76 -5.81
C ILE A 7 12.14 -12.72 -6.77
N LEU A 8 12.28 -12.03 -7.90
CA LEU A 8 11.22 -11.95 -8.90
C LEU A 8 10.95 -13.30 -9.56
N SER A 9 11.98 -14.11 -9.83
CA SER A 9 11.81 -15.47 -10.39
C SER A 9 11.06 -16.37 -9.42
N HIS A 10 11.43 -16.32 -8.15
CA HIS A 10 10.73 -17.06 -7.09
C HIS A 10 9.27 -16.64 -7.02
N LYS A 11 8.98 -15.34 -7.02
CA LYS A 11 7.61 -14.83 -6.93
C LYS A 11 6.78 -15.13 -8.19
N ALA A 12 7.41 -15.13 -9.37
CA ALA A 12 6.78 -15.47 -10.64
C ALA A 12 6.63 -16.98 -10.87
N GLY A 13 7.27 -17.83 -10.06
CA GLY A 13 7.25 -19.30 -10.22
C GLY A 13 8.07 -19.81 -11.41
N ARG A 14 8.90 -18.97 -12.02
CA ARG A 14 9.77 -19.32 -13.16
C ARG A 14 10.98 -18.39 -13.25
N PRO A 15 12.06 -18.76 -13.97
CA PRO A 15 13.16 -17.84 -14.23
C PRO A 15 12.68 -16.56 -14.95
N VAL A 16 13.15 -15.41 -14.50
CA VAL A 16 12.95 -14.09 -15.15
C VAL A 16 14.27 -13.50 -15.64
N GLN A 17 14.23 -12.77 -16.75
CA GLN A 17 15.42 -12.16 -17.36
C GLN A 17 15.35 -10.63 -17.41
N PRO A 18 16.50 -9.93 -17.48
CA PRO A 18 16.50 -8.48 -17.62
C PRO A 18 15.79 -8.04 -18.92
N GLY A 19 15.01 -6.97 -18.83
CA GLY A 19 14.21 -6.46 -19.96
C GLY A 19 12.82 -7.07 -20.07
N GLU A 20 12.49 -8.05 -19.23
CA GLU A 20 11.17 -8.68 -19.20
C GLU A 20 10.15 -7.87 -18.37
N LEU A 21 8.91 -7.77 -18.86
CA LEU A 21 7.77 -7.31 -18.07
C LEU A 21 7.14 -8.51 -17.38
N VAL A 22 7.09 -8.48 -16.05
CA VAL A 22 6.54 -9.56 -15.22
C VAL A 22 5.49 -8.98 -14.28
N VAL A 23 4.36 -9.67 -14.15
CA VAL A 23 3.31 -9.37 -13.16
C VAL A 23 3.39 -10.42 -12.05
N VAL A 24 3.49 -9.96 -10.81
CA VAL A 24 3.59 -10.83 -9.63
C VAL A 24 2.62 -10.37 -8.55
N GLU A 25 2.16 -11.30 -7.73
CA GLU A 25 1.37 -10.98 -6.54
C GLU A 25 2.24 -10.17 -5.56
N VAL A 26 1.69 -9.10 -4.98
CA VAL A 26 2.42 -8.30 -3.99
C VAL A 26 2.31 -8.96 -2.62
N ASP A 27 3.44 -9.15 -1.93
CA ASP A 27 3.47 -9.74 -0.59
C ASP A 27 3.12 -8.73 0.50
N HIS A 28 3.46 -7.45 0.31
CA HIS A 28 3.09 -6.37 1.22
C HIS A 28 3.09 -5.01 0.52
N ALA A 29 2.13 -4.15 0.87
CA ALA A 29 2.05 -2.77 0.42
C ALA A 29 2.01 -1.82 1.62
N MET A 30 2.71 -0.70 1.53
CA MET A 30 2.75 0.30 2.61
C MET A 30 2.38 1.67 2.05
N THR A 31 1.61 2.43 2.82
CA THR A 31 1.34 3.84 2.57
C THR A 31 1.58 4.66 3.83
N ILE A 32 1.84 5.95 3.65
CA ILE A 32 2.19 6.91 4.70
C ILE A 32 1.16 8.03 4.77
N ASP A 33 1.02 8.65 5.94
CA ASP A 33 0.03 9.69 6.27
C ASP A 33 -0.39 10.63 5.12
N SER A 34 0.56 11.30 4.47
CA SER A 34 0.32 12.29 3.41
C SER A 34 -0.22 11.70 2.12
N ILE A 35 0.02 10.41 1.85
CA ILE A 35 -0.37 9.70 0.63
C ILE A 35 -1.68 8.93 0.81
N VAL A 36 -2.06 8.60 2.05
CA VAL A 36 -3.28 7.84 2.37
C VAL A 36 -4.54 8.40 1.68
N PRO A 37 -4.85 9.71 1.74
CA PRO A 37 -6.08 10.22 1.14
C PRO A 37 -6.15 9.92 -0.36
N THR A 38 -5.05 10.14 -1.07
CA THR A 38 -4.94 9.86 -2.51
C THR A 38 -5.14 8.38 -2.82
N VAL A 39 -4.57 7.48 -2.02
CA VAL A 39 -4.76 6.04 -2.21
C VAL A 39 -6.22 5.64 -2.02
N ILE A 40 -6.88 6.19 -0.99
CA ILE A 40 -8.30 5.95 -0.73
C ILE A 40 -9.14 6.46 -1.90
N ASP A 41 -8.91 7.69 -2.36
CA ASP A 41 -9.65 8.28 -3.49
C ASP A 41 -9.52 7.42 -4.75
N ARG A 42 -8.32 6.92 -5.06
CA ARG A 42 -8.09 6.07 -6.24
C ARG A 42 -8.75 4.70 -6.12
N LEU A 43 -8.75 4.10 -4.94
CA LEU A 43 -9.46 2.83 -4.71
C LEU A 43 -10.98 3.01 -4.83
N GLU A 44 -11.52 4.11 -4.28
CA GLU A 44 -12.94 4.45 -4.38
C GLU A 44 -13.35 4.73 -5.85
N GLU A 45 -12.55 5.47 -6.62
CA GLU A 45 -12.75 5.69 -8.06
C GLU A 45 -12.77 4.38 -8.87
N LEU A 46 -11.93 3.42 -8.50
CA LEU A 46 -11.86 2.10 -9.13
C LEU A 46 -12.95 1.12 -8.62
N GLY A 47 -13.74 1.52 -7.61
CA GLY A 47 -14.71 0.64 -6.96
C GLY A 47 -14.07 -0.58 -6.29
N ALA A 48 -12.84 -0.42 -5.79
CA ALA A 48 -12.01 -1.51 -5.29
C ALA A 48 -11.66 -1.33 -3.81
N GLU A 49 -11.45 -2.46 -3.13
CA GLU A 49 -10.86 -2.52 -1.79
C GLU A 49 -9.63 -3.44 -1.81
N PRO A 50 -8.72 -3.33 -0.81
CA PRO A 50 -7.57 -4.23 -0.72
C PRO A 50 -8.01 -5.70 -0.68
N ARG A 51 -7.56 -6.50 -1.64
CA ARG A 51 -7.82 -7.95 -1.67
C ARG A 51 -7.28 -8.69 -0.44
N HIS A 52 -6.13 -8.23 0.06
CA HIS A 52 -5.40 -8.77 1.20
C HIS A 52 -5.10 -7.66 2.20
N PRO A 53 -6.08 -7.21 2.99
CA PRO A 53 -5.89 -6.09 3.92
C PRO A 53 -4.81 -6.36 4.98
N GLU A 54 -4.59 -7.64 5.34
CA GLU A 54 -3.52 -8.08 6.23
C GLU A 54 -2.11 -7.82 5.66
N ARG A 55 -2.01 -7.64 4.35
CA ARG A 55 -0.77 -7.32 3.61
C ARG A 55 -0.63 -5.85 3.29
N VAL A 56 -1.43 -4.99 3.94
CA VAL A 56 -1.34 -3.54 3.78
C VAL A 56 -1.01 -2.90 5.13
N SER A 57 -0.06 -1.98 5.14
CA SER A 57 0.28 -1.16 6.30
C SER A 57 0.06 0.32 6.03
N LEU A 58 -0.57 0.99 7.00
CA LEU A 58 -0.83 2.42 6.98
C LEU A 58 -0.05 3.07 8.12
N VAL A 59 1.01 3.82 7.81
CA VAL A 59 1.99 4.31 8.81
C VAL A 59 1.94 5.84 8.91
N TYR A 60 1.79 6.38 10.12
CA TYR A 60 1.81 7.83 10.36
C TYR A 60 3.09 8.23 11.10
N ASP A 61 4.02 8.84 10.37
CA ASP A 61 5.35 9.22 10.87
C ASP A 61 5.79 10.63 10.42
N HIS A 62 5.29 11.17 9.29
CA HIS A 62 5.76 12.45 8.77
C HIS A 62 5.14 13.65 9.50
N VAL A 63 3.85 13.59 9.81
CA VAL A 63 3.11 14.69 10.44
C VAL A 63 2.26 14.20 11.62
N ALA A 64 2.92 13.49 12.55
CA ALA A 64 2.33 13.02 13.79
C ALA A 64 3.03 13.67 15.00
N PRO A 65 2.32 14.46 15.84
CA PRO A 65 0.89 14.78 15.80
C PRO A 65 0.53 15.72 14.63
N ALA A 66 -0.76 15.76 14.28
CA ALA A 66 -1.25 16.57 13.16
C ALA A 66 -0.93 18.07 13.32
N ALA A 67 -0.32 18.66 12.29
CA ALA A 67 0.12 20.06 12.31
C ALA A 67 -1.00 21.08 12.12
N ASN A 68 -2.15 20.68 11.56
CA ASN A 68 -3.32 21.52 11.34
C ASN A 68 -4.59 20.66 11.18
N VAL A 69 -5.75 21.32 11.11
CA VAL A 69 -7.07 20.66 11.01
C VAL A 69 -7.18 19.78 9.76
N ASN A 70 -6.63 20.20 8.63
CA ASN A 70 -6.70 19.42 7.38
C ASN A 70 -5.91 18.10 7.52
N VAL A 71 -4.72 18.15 8.13
CA VAL A 71 -3.94 16.94 8.43
C VAL A 71 -4.68 16.05 9.44
N ALA A 72 -5.29 16.64 10.46
CA ALA A 72 -6.06 15.89 11.45
C ALA A 72 -7.24 15.15 10.81
N GLU A 73 -7.97 15.79 9.89
CA GLU A 73 -9.06 15.18 9.13
C GLU A 73 -8.57 14.08 8.19
N ALA A 74 -7.47 14.30 7.46
CA ALA A 74 -6.85 13.28 6.61
C ALA A 74 -6.46 12.02 7.42
N GLN A 75 -5.83 12.23 8.58
CA GLN A 75 -5.46 11.15 9.48
C GLN A 75 -6.69 10.45 10.10
N ARG A 76 -7.75 11.20 10.40
CA ARG A 76 -9.02 10.63 10.87
C ARG A 76 -9.67 9.76 9.79
N ARG A 77 -9.70 10.24 8.54
CA ARG A 77 -10.21 9.51 7.36
C ARG A 77 -9.42 8.22 7.15
N GLY A 78 -8.09 8.27 7.17
CA GLY A 78 -7.25 7.08 6.99
C GLY A 78 -7.44 6.03 8.09
N ARG A 79 -7.53 6.43 9.36
CA ARG A 79 -7.87 5.51 10.47
C ARG A 79 -9.25 4.89 10.32
N ALA A 80 -10.23 5.66 9.88
CA ALA A 80 -11.58 5.15 9.64
C ALA A 80 -11.61 4.15 8.48
N TRP A 81 -10.87 4.46 7.41
CA TRP A 81 -10.70 3.56 6.27
C TRP A 81 -10.04 2.25 6.68
N ALA A 82 -8.92 2.30 7.43
CA ALA A 82 -8.23 1.09 7.90
C ALA A 82 -9.13 0.20 8.76
N ARG A 83 -9.92 0.79 9.67
CA ARG A 83 -10.93 0.04 10.46
C ARG A 83 -12.02 -0.59 9.60
N ARG A 84 -12.45 0.08 8.52
CA ARG A 84 -13.49 -0.43 7.60
C ARG A 84 -12.98 -1.58 6.76
N THR A 85 -11.75 -1.48 6.25
CA THR A 85 -11.16 -2.45 5.31
C THR A 85 -10.38 -3.57 5.99
N GLY A 86 -10.13 -3.47 7.30
CA GLY A 86 -9.32 -4.43 8.06
C GLY A 86 -7.82 -4.27 7.84
N VAL A 87 -7.37 -3.15 7.26
CA VAL A 87 -5.96 -2.85 7.02
C VAL A 87 -5.23 -2.57 8.34
N ASN A 88 -4.00 -3.06 8.44
CA ASN A 88 -3.15 -2.81 9.61
C ASN A 88 -2.75 -1.32 9.68
N PHE A 89 -3.14 -0.68 10.78
CA PHE A 89 -2.79 0.70 11.14
C PHE A 89 -2.08 0.72 12.49
#